data_AF-A0A1I2HK34-F1
#
_entry.id   AF-A0A1I2HK34-F1
#
_cell.length_a   1.000
_cell.length_b   1.000
_cell.length_c   1.000
_cell.angle_alpha   90.00
_cell.angle_beta   90.00
_cell.angle_gamma   90.00
#
_symmetry.space_group_name_H-M   'P 1'
#
loop_
_entity.id
_entity.type
_entity.pdbx_description
1 polymer ?
#
loop_
_entity_poly.entity_id
_entity_poly.type
_entity_poly.pdbx_seq_one_letter_code
_entity_poly.pdbx_strand_id
1 'polypeptide(L)'
;MIIGALFADPNGDRSGSSYIVFGKASGFDAALNLSSLDGSNGFRLDGVAAGDVSGGSVSSAGDVNGDGFDDVIIGAPFADQNDVAGAGSSYVVFGRSSFT
;
A
#
# COMPACT_ATOMS: atom_id res chain seq x y z
N MET A 1 5.64 -1.54 8.32
CA MET A 1 4.75 -0.37 8.50
C MET A 1 4.05 -0.10 7.19
N ILE A 2 2.78 0.30 7.21
CA ILE A 2 2.02 0.70 6.01
C ILE A 2 1.55 2.15 6.15
N ILE A 3 1.63 2.92 5.06
CA ILE A 3 1.24 4.33 4.99
C ILE A 3 0.34 4.52 3.77
N GLY A 4 -0.84 5.13 3.94
CA GLY A 4 -1.71 5.53 2.85
C GLY A 4 -1.47 6.97 2.41
N ALA A 5 -1.50 7.21 1.10
CA ALA A 5 -1.43 8.53 0.46
C ALA A 5 -2.54 8.64 -0.60
N LEU A 6 -3.77 8.73 -0.11
CA LEU A 6 -4.99 8.58 -0.91
C LEU A 6 -5.24 9.64 -1.99
N PHE A 7 -4.49 10.75 -1.97
CA PHE A 7 -4.56 11.82 -2.97
C PHE A 7 -3.25 11.98 -3.74
N ALA A 8 -2.36 10.98 -3.69
CA ALA A 8 -1.23 10.95 -4.61
C ALA A 8 -1.74 10.73 -6.05
N ASP A 9 -0.99 11.24 -7.03
CA ASP A 9 -1.38 11.19 -8.44
C ASP A 9 -0.43 10.32 -9.30
N PRO A 10 0.01 9.12 -8.87
CA PRO A 10 0.94 8.32 -9.67
C PRO A 10 0.37 7.90 -11.03
N ASN A 11 -0.95 7.71 -11.13
CA ASN A 11 -1.65 7.24 -12.33
C ASN A 11 -2.90 8.07 -12.65
N GLY A 12 -2.86 9.38 -12.34
CA GLY A 12 -3.96 10.33 -12.55
C GLY A 12 -4.47 10.96 -11.24
N ASP A 13 -5.30 11.99 -11.36
CA ASP A 13 -5.82 12.75 -10.19
C ASP A 13 -6.43 11.80 -9.16
N ARG A 14 -5.88 11.83 -7.93
CA ARG A 14 -6.32 11.03 -6.78
C ARG A 14 -6.40 9.53 -7.05
N SER A 15 -5.54 9.00 -7.92
CA SER A 15 -5.40 7.54 -8.02
C SER A 15 -4.94 6.92 -6.69
N GLY A 16 -4.17 7.69 -5.92
CA GLY A 16 -3.65 7.32 -4.60
C GLY A 16 -2.41 6.43 -4.68
N SER A 17 -1.70 6.33 -3.57
CA SER A 17 -0.60 5.38 -3.37
C SER A 17 -0.66 4.82 -1.95
N SER A 18 -0.05 3.66 -1.75
CA SER A 18 0.33 3.12 -0.44
C SER A 18 1.82 2.82 -0.40
N TYR A 19 2.41 2.87 0.80
CA TYR A 19 3.83 2.62 0.99
C TYR A 19 4.02 1.56 2.07
N ILE A 20 4.84 0.55 1.75
CA ILE A 20 5.33 -0.43 2.71
C ILE A 20 6.73 -0.02 3.10
N VAL A 21 6.97 0.13 4.39
CA VAL A 21 8.30 0.42 4.94
C VAL A 21 8.73 -0.75 5.80
N PHE A 22 9.88 -1.34 5.48
CA PHE A 22 10.44 -2.46 6.22
C PHE A 22 11.06 -1.97 7.53
N GLY A 23 10.70 -2.63 8.63
CA GLY A 23 11.29 -2.34 9.93
C GLY A 23 12.78 -2.63 9.91
N LYS A 24 13.56 -1.81 10.62
CA LYS A 24 14.98 -2.05 10.86
C LYS A 24 15.29 -1.87 12.35
N ALA A 25 16.19 -2.71 12.88
CA ALA A 25 16.54 -2.72 14.29
C ALA A 25 17.17 -1.41 14.78
N SER A 26 17.79 -0.64 13.88
CA SER A 26 18.34 0.69 14.17
C SER A 26 17.27 1.78 14.35
N GLY A 27 15.99 1.47 14.17
CA GLY A 27 14.90 2.45 14.23
C GLY A 27 14.84 3.32 12.99
N PHE A 28 14.07 4.42 13.04
CA PHE A 28 13.93 5.39 11.95
C PHE A 28 14.31 6.78 12.43
N ASP A 29 14.78 7.61 11.51
CA ASP A 29 14.91 9.05 11.75
C ASP A 29 13.53 9.68 11.94
N ALA A 30 13.48 10.87 12.54
CA ALA A 30 12.23 11.60 12.76
C ALA A 30 11.47 11.93 11.45
N ALA A 31 12.19 11.99 10.32
CA ALA A 31 11.63 12.15 9.00
C ALA A 31 12.10 11.01 8.10
N LEU A 32 11.17 10.40 7.39
CA LEU A 32 11.44 9.37 6.39
C LEU A 32 11.02 9.89 5.02
N ASN A 33 11.94 9.89 4.05
CA ASN A 33 11.60 10.20 2.67
C ASN A 33 11.05 8.94 1.97
N LEU A 34 9.76 8.92 1.68
CA LEU A 34 9.10 7.78 1.02
C LEU A 34 9.55 7.60 -0.45
N SER A 35 10.14 8.63 -1.08
CA SER A 35 10.68 8.50 -2.43
C SER A 35 12.02 7.75 -2.48
N SER A 36 12.65 7.46 -1.33
CA SER A 36 13.89 6.69 -1.27
C SER A 36 13.65 5.19 -1.10
N LEU A 37 12.41 4.73 -1.23
CA LEU A 37 12.08 3.32 -1.13
C LEU A 37 12.49 2.59 -2.42
N ASP A 38 13.24 1.51 -2.28
CA ASP A 38 13.94 0.85 -3.41
C ASP A 38 13.80 -0.68 -3.45
N GLY A 39 12.92 -1.24 -2.62
CA GLY A 39 12.73 -2.68 -2.45
C GLY A 39 13.62 -3.30 -1.36
N SER A 40 14.72 -2.65 -0.95
CA SER A 40 15.54 -3.13 0.18
C SER A 40 15.06 -2.61 1.53
N ASN A 41 14.38 -1.46 1.52
CA ASN A 41 13.89 -0.75 2.71
C ASN A 41 12.36 -0.57 2.72
N GLY A 42 11.69 -1.07 1.69
CA GLY A 42 10.26 -0.89 1.44
C GLY A 42 9.96 -0.63 -0.03
N PHE A 43 8.69 -0.39 -0.36
CA PHE A 43 8.25 -0.15 -1.73
C PHE A 43 6.92 0.62 -1.77
N ARG A 44 6.59 1.15 -2.94
CA ARG A 44 5.35 1.87 -3.23
C ARG A 44 4.38 0.98 -4.01
N LEU A 45 3.10 1.05 -3.68
CA LEU A 45 1.99 0.51 -4.45
C LEU A 45 1.15 1.67 -4.98
N ASP A 46 1.09 1.83 -6.30
CA ASP A 46 0.33 2.89 -6.93
C ASP A 46 -1.11 2.44 -7.20
N GLY A 47 -2.07 3.34 -6.97
CA GLY A 47 -3.46 3.13 -7.38
C GLY A 47 -3.59 3.01 -8.89
N VAL A 48 -4.62 2.31 -9.34
CA VAL A 48 -4.69 1.83 -10.74
C VAL A 48 -5.10 2.95 -11.69
N ALA A 49 -6.12 3.71 -11.35
CA ALA A 49 -6.68 4.77 -12.18
C ALA A 49 -7.05 6.02 -11.38
N ALA A 50 -7.25 7.13 -12.09
CA ALA A 50 -7.70 8.38 -11.50
C ALA A 50 -9.01 8.19 -10.71
N GLY A 51 -9.07 8.76 -9.51
CA GLY A 51 -10.25 8.68 -8.66
C GLY A 51 -10.41 7.39 -7.85
N ASP A 52 -9.53 6.39 -7.98
CA ASP A 52 -9.62 5.14 -7.20
C ASP A 52 -9.40 5.33 -5.69
N VAL A 53 -8.61 6.36 -5.33
CA VAL A 53 -8.27 6.71 -3.94
C VAL A 53 -7.61 5.52 -3.20
N SER A 54 -6.70 4.81 -3.88
CA SER A 54 -5.92 3.74 -3.27
C SER A 54 -5.11 4.25 -2.07
N GLY A 55 -5.11 3.48 -0.98
CA GLY A 55 -4.55 3.94 0.30
C GLY A 55 -5.49 4.85 1.09
N GLY A 56 -6.78 4.93 0.71
CA GLY A 56 -7.84 5.59 1.49
C GLY A 56 -8.04 4.99 2.88
N SER A 57 -7.74 3.70 3.02
CA SER A 57 -7.55 3.02 4.30
C SER A 57 -6.44 1.99 4.18
N VAL A 58 -5.68 1.82 5.27
CA VAL A 58 -4.62 0.82 5.38
C VAL A 58 -4.63 0.23 6.78
N SER A 59 -4.33 -1.06 6.90
CA SER A 59 -4.21 -1.75 8.19
C SER A 59 -3.25 -2.93 8.12
N SER A 60 -2.74 -3.33 9.28
CA SER A 60 -2.25 -4.71 9.44
C SER A 60 -3.41 -5.68 9.25
N ALA A 61 -3.16 -6.80 8.58
CA ALA A 61 -4.09 -7.91 8.44
C ALA A 61 -3.71 -9.12 9.31
N GLY A 62 -2.49 -9.15 9.86
CA GLY A 62 -1.88 -10.34 10.45
C GLY A 62 -1.51 -11.37 9.38
N ASP A 63 -0.98 -12.52 9.77
CA ASP A 63 -0.73 -13.65 8.85
C ASP A 63 -2.05 -14.31 8.44
N VAL A 64 -2.60 -13.93 7.28
CA VAL A 64 -3.91 -14.44 6.81
C VAL A 64 -3.77 -15.69 5.95
N ASN A 65 -2.57 -16.00 5.44
CA ASN A 65 -2.32 -17.16 4.58
C ASN A 65 -1.61 -18.32 5.31
N GLY A 66 -1.15 -18.12 6.54
CA GLY A 66 -0.52 -19.11 7.40
C GLY A 66 0.96 -19.37 7.08
N ASP A 67 1.68 -18.42 6.48
CA ASP A 67 3.08 -18.58 6.08
C ASP A 67 4.09 -18.09 7.12
N GLY A 68 3.60 -17.53 8.23
CA GLY A 68 4.40 -17.01 9.34
C GLY A 68 4.83 -15.55 9.18
N PHE A 69 4.34 -14.83 8.16
CA PHE A 69 4.58 -13.40 7.98
C PHE A 69 3.27 -12.60 8.07
N ASP A 70 3.31 -11.48 8.80
CA ASP A 70 2.14 -10.59 8.87
C ASP A 70 1.88 -9.93 7.50
N ASP A 71 0.63 -10.01 7.07
CA ASP A 71 0.11 -9.39 5.86
C ASP A 71 -0.47 -8.00 6.15
N VAL A 72 -0.75 -7.26 5.08
CA VAL A 72 -1.38 -5.95 5.15
C VAL A 72 -2.53 -5.83 4.16
N ILE A 73 -3.48 -4.96 4.48
CA ILE A 73 -4.64 -4.67 3.65
C ILE A 73 -4.69 -3.19 3.26
N ILE A 74 -5.06 -2.93 2.01
CA ILE A 74 -5.20 -1.61 1.39
C ILE A 74 -6.59 -1.48 0.80
N GLY A 75 -7.28 -0.38 1.09
CA GLY A 75 -8.54 0.00 0.46
C GLY A 75 -8.36 1.01 -0.67
N ALA A 76 -9.08 0.79 -1.77
CA ALA A 76 -9.34 1.73 -2.86
C ALA A 76 -10.87 1.85 -3.01
N PRO A 77 -11.53 2.67 -2.18
CA PRO A 77 -12.98 2.64 -2.01
C PRO A 77 -13.77 3.06 -3.26
N PHE A 78 -13.12 3.73 -4.21
CA PHE A 78 -13.75 4.25 -5.42
C PHE A 78 -13.24 3.56 -6.69
N ALA A 79 -12.49 2.47 -6.56
CA ALA A 79 -12.06 1.70 -7.73
C ALA A 79 -13.26 1.12 -8.51
N ASP A 80 -13.20 1.23 -9.83
CA ASP A 80 -14.26 0.81 -10.75
C ASP A 80 -14.12 -0.67 -11.16
N GLN A 81 -14.05 -1.56 -10.18
CA GLN A 81 -13.84 -2.98 -10.42
C GLN A 81 -15.02 -3.61 -11.19
N ASN A 82 -14.71 -4.44 -12.20
CA ASN A 82 -15.70 -5.07 -13.09
C ASN A 82 -16.63 -4.07 -13.81
N ASP A 83 -16.10 -2.89 -14.17
CA ASP A 83 -16.83 -1.82 -14.86
C ASP A 83 -18.02 -1.25 -14.05
N VAL A 84 -18.00 -1.42 -12.72
CA VAL A 84 -19.02 -0.86 -11.82
C VAL A 84 -18.45 0.33 -11.07
N ALA A 85 -18.98 1.52 -11.39
CA ALA A 85 -18.53 2.78 -10.81
C ALA A 85 -18.58 2.77 -9.28
N GLY A 86 -17.44 2.99 -8.62
CA GLY A 86 -17.32 3.04 -7.17
C GLY A 86 -17.64 1.73 -6.46
N ALA A 87 -17.52 0.56 -7.13
CA ALA A 87 -17.66 -0.74 -6.47
C ALA A 87 -16.63 -0.95 -5.35
N GLY A 88 -15.48 -0.28 -5.47
CA GLY A 88 -14.37 -0.35 -4.55
C GLY A 88 -13.54 -1.62 -4.76
N SER A 89 -12.33 -1.58 -4.23
CA SER A 89 -11.42 -2.71 -4.19
C SER A 89 -10.66 -2.75 -2.87
N SER A 90 -10.34 -3.97 -2.44
CA SER A 90 -9.46 -4.23 -1.31
C SER A 90 -8.36 -5.16 -1.77
N TYR A 91 -7.12 -4.82 -1.43
CA TYR A 91 -5.93 -5.59 -1.78
C TYR A 91 -5.27 -6.11 -0.52
N VAL A 92 -4.94 -7.40 -0.50
CA VAL A 92 -4.05 -7.99 0.51
C VAL A 92 -2.67 -8.11 -0.11
N VAL A 93 -1.66 -7.59 0.59
CA VAL A 93 -0.26 -7.79 0.22
C VAL A 93 0.33 -8.79 1.19
N PHE A 94 0.71 -9.96 0.67
CA PHE A 94 1.29 -11.01 1.49
C PHE A 94 2.69 -10.66 1.97
N GLY A 95 2.95 -10.87 3.25
CA GLY A 95 4.24 -10.78 3.86
C GLY A 95 5.21 -11.80 3.29
N ARG A 96 6.51 -11.50 3.29
CA ARG A 96 7.57 -12.43 2.92
C ARG A 96 8.93 -11.98 3.47
N SER A 97 9.87 -12.92 3.55
CA SER A 97 11.25 -12.66 4.00
C SER A 97 12.09 -11.85 3.00
N SER A 98 11.69 -11.78 1.74
CA SER A 98 12.33 -10.93 0.73
C SER A 98 11.32 -10.46 -0.29
N PHE A 99 11.40 -9.18 -0.65
CA PHE A 99 10.60 -8.62 -1.73
C PHE A 99 11.50 -8.41 -2.96
N THR A 100 11.14 -9.08 -4.05
CA THR A 100 11.68 -8.88 -5.40
C THR A 100 10.76 -7.99 -6.20
#